data_AF-B1Y2R5-F1
#
_entry.id   AF-B1Y2R5-F1
#
_cell.length_a   1.000
_cell.length_b   1.000
_cell.length_c   1.000
_cell.angle_alpha   90.00
_cell.angle_beta   90.00
_cell.angle_gamma   90.00
#
_symmetry.space_group_name_H-M   'P 1'
#
loop_
_entity.id
_entity.type
_entity.pdbx_description
1 polymer ?
#
loop_
_entity_poly.entity_id
_entity_poly.type
_entity_poly.pdbx_seq_one_letter_code
_entity_poly.pdbx_strand_id
1 'polypeptide(L)' 'MNGVVFNIGGNKYRLVVEMQYRAGIAWVKFIGTHAQYDRIIVETVNDH' A
#
# COMPACT_ATOMS: atom_id res chain seq x y z
N MET A 1 10.24 3.11 8.98
CA MET A 1 9.03 2.25 8.96
C MET A 1 8.97 1.61 7.59
N ASN A 2 8.59 0.34 7.51
CA ASN A 2 8.58 -0.39 6.25
C ASN A 2 7.15 -0.45 5.72
N GLY A 3 6.95 0.04 4.50
CA GLY A 3 5.71 -0.13 3.76
C GLY A 3 5.61 -1.55 3.22
N VAL A 4 4.47 -2.20 3.41
CA VAL A 4 4.17 -3.53 2.90
C VAL A 4 2.90 -3.45 2.07
N VAL A 5 2.88 -4.17 0.95
CA VAL A 5 1.73 -4.23 0.04
C VAL A 5 1.22 -5.66 -0.03
N PHE A 6 -0.07 -5.85 0.26
CA PHE A 6 -0.74 -7.14 0.20
C PHE A 6 -1.74 -7.20 -0.95
N ASN A 7 -1.80 -8.35 -1.61
CA ASN A 7 -2.80 -8.65 -2.63
C ASN A 7 -4.01 -9.28 -1.95
N ILE A 8 -5.19 -8.69 -2.11
CA ILE A 8 -6.42 -9.17 -1.43
C ILE A 8 -7.58 -9.35 -2.41
N GLY A 9 -8.59 -10.12 -1.99
CA GLY A 9 -9.81 -10.35 -2.77
C GLY A 9 -9.56 -11.06 -4.10
N GLY A 10 -8.74 -12.11 -4.12
CA GLY A 10 -8.37 -12.82 -5.37
C GLY A 10 -7.49 -11.98 -6.28
N ASN A 11 -6.54 -11.23 -5.70
CA ASN A 11 -5.64 -10.33 -6.42
C ASN A 11 -6.37 -9.25 -7.23
N LYS A 12 -7.51 -8.73 -6.74
CA LYS A 12 -8.22 -7.61 -7.35
C LYS A 12 -7.81 -6.26 -6.74
N TYR A 13 -7.38 -6.28 -5.48
CA TYR A 13 -7.04 -5.09 -4.71
C TYR A 13 -5.62 -5.15 -4.12
N ARG A 14 -5.13 -3.98 -3.74
CA ARG A 14 -3.89 -3.73 -3.01
C ARG A 14 -4.22 -3.09 -1.67
N LEU A 15 -3.68 -3.67 -0.61
CA LEU A 15 -3.68 -3.10 0.74
C LEU A 15 -2.27 -2.62 1.06
N VAL A 16 -2.09 -1.31 1.21
CA VAL A 16 -0.81 -0.71 1.60
C VAL A 16 -0.86 -0.42 3.09
N VAL A 17 0.12 -0.95 3.81
CA VAL A 17 0.23 -0.84 5.26
C VAL A 17 1.62 -0.39 5.63
N GLU A 18 1.70 0.52 6.57
CA GLU A 18 2.94 0.86 7.25
C GLU A 18 3.04 0.03 8.53
N MET A 19 4.07 -0.81 8.61
CA MET A 19 4.24 -1.75 9.73
C MET A 19 5.26 -1.22 10.74
N GLN A 20 4.85 -1.20 12.01
CA GLN A 20 5.76 -0.98 13.14
C GLN A 20 5.92 -2.30 13.92
N TYR A 21 6.78 -3.18 13.40
CA TYR A 21 6.91 -4.57 13.86
C TYR A 21 7.18 -4.73 15.37
N ARG A 22 7.99 -3.84 15.96
CA ARG A 22 8.31 -3.90 17.40
C ARG A 22 7.09 -3.63 18.28
N ALA A 23 6.19 -2.75 17.83
CA ALA A 23 4.96 -2.42 18.54
C ALA A 23 3.77 -3.31 18.13
N GLY A 24 3.91 -4.12 17.07
CA GLY A 24 2.82 -4.94 16.53
C GLY A 24 1.70 -4.14 15.86
N ILE A 25 1.97 -2.90 15.44
CA ILE A 25 0.96 -2.00 14.87
C ILE A 25 1.06 -1.97 13.34
N ALA A 26 -0.09 -2.05 12.67
CA ALA A 26 -0.23 -1.90 11.23
C ALA A 26 -1.13 -0.70 10.91
N TRP A 27 -0.60 0.30 10.21
CA TRP A 27 -1.35 1.48 9.78
C TRP A 27 -1.79 1.32 8.32
N VAL A 28 -3.09 1.20 8.08
CA VAL A 28 -3.64 1.12 6.72
C VAL A 28 -3.54 2.49 6.06
N LYS A 29 -2.76 2.58 4.99
CA LYS A 29 -2.58 3.81 4.21
C LYS A 29 -3.49 3.86 3.00
N PHE A 30 -3.77 2.70 2.39
CA PHE A 30 -4.57 2.61 1.18
C PHE A 30 -5.19 1.24 1.00
N ILE A 31 -6.42 1.22 0.48
CA ILE A 31 -7.08 0.03 -0.08
C ILE A 31 -7.71 0.42 -1.40
N GLY A 32 -7.38 -0.29 -2.48
CA GLY A 32 -7.99 -0.03 -3.77
C GLY A 32 -7.55 -1.00 -4.84
N THR A 33 -8.09 -0.83 -6.04
CA THR A 33 -7.78 -1.67 -7.21
C THR A 33 -6.34 -1.48 -7.68
N HIS A 34 -5.87 -2.36 -8.58
CA HIS A 34 -4.55 -2.21 -9.20
C HIS A 34 -4.43 -0.87 -9.92
N ALA A 35 -5.42 -0.52 -10.74
CA ALA A 35 -5.41 0.73 -11.49
C ALA A 35 -5.38 1.97 -10.58
N GLN A 36 -6.03 1.92 -9.42
CA GLN A 36 -5.97 3.01 -8.44
C GLN A 36 -4.60 3.08 -7.76
N TYR A 37 -4.03 1.91 -7.41
CA TYR A 37 -2.70 1.82 -6.82
C TYR A 37 -1.61 2.31 -7.77
N ASP A 38 -1.68 1.95 -9.05
CA ASP A 38 -0.70 2.33 -10.07
C ASP A 38 -0.66 3.85 -10.27
N ARG A 39 -1.81 4.53 -10.22
CA ARG A 39 -1.87 6.00 -10.28
C ARG A 39 -1.17 6.67 -9.10
N ILE A 40 -1.35 6.14 -7.89
CA ILE A 40 -0.70 6.66 -6.68
C ILE A 40 0.83 6.49 -6.79
N ILE A 41 1.31 5.37 -7.33
CA ILE A 41 2.76 5.18 -7.57
C ILE A 41 3.28 6.23 -8.56
N VAL A 42 2.59 6.44 -9.67
CA VAL A 42 3.02 7.41 -10.71
C VAL A 42 3.11 8.83 -10.14
N GLU A 43 2.17 9.21 -9.27
CA GLU A 43 2.22 10.50 -8.57
C GLU A 43 3.35 10.59 -7.54
N THR A 44 3.71 9.48 -6.89
CA THR A 44 4.78 9.46 -5.86
C THR A 44 6.19 9.44 -6.46
N VAL A 45 6.36 8.93 -7.69
CA VAL A 45 7.69 8.83 -8.36
C VAL A 45 8.05 10.09 -9.14
N ASN A 46 7.08 10.90 -9.55
CA ASN A 46 7.32 12.13 -10.34
C ASN A 46 7.71 13.36 -9.49
N ASP A 47 7.92 13.21 -8.18
CA ASP A 47 8.29 14.30 -7.27
C ASP A 47 9.80 14.24 -6.89
N HIS A 48 10.64 13.76 -7.82
CA HIS A 48 12.10 13.68 -7.73
C HIS A 48 12.79 14.29 -8.95
#